data_AF-A0A972UQM9-F1
#
_entry.id   AF-A0A972UQM9-F1
#
_cell.length_a   1.000
_cell.length_b   1.000
_cell.length_c   1.000
_cell.angle_alpha   90.00
_cell.angle_beta   90.00
_cell.angle_gamma   90.00
#
_symmetry.space_group_name_H-M   'P 1'
#
loop_
_entity.id
_entity.type
_entity.pdbx_description
1 polymer ?
#
loop_
_entity_poly.entity_id
_entity_poly.type
_entity_poly.pdbx_seq_one_letter_code
_entity_poly.pdbx_strand_id
1 'polypeptide(L)' 'IPLCAGITVTMGGVAVDGSARVIRPDDTPIAGLYAAGSTVGGIEGGPRAGYVGGLISAFLLGLVAAESAAADLGVA' A
#
# COMPACT_ATOMS: atom_id res chain seq x y z
N ILE A 1 13.35 32.76 4.01
CA ILE A 1 11.95 32.38 3.71
C ILE A 1 11.38 31.78 5.00
N PRO A 2 10.33 32.35 5.61
CA PRO A 2 9.71 31.76 6.80
C PRO A 2 9.06 30.41 6.47
N LEU A 3 9.06 29.48 7.44
CA LEU A 3 8.65 28.08 7.28
C LEU A 3 7.65 27.70 8.37
N CYS A 4 6.72 26.78 8.09
CA CYS A 4 5.86 26.14 9.07
C CYS A 4 5.73 24.64 8.76
N ALA A 5 5.34 23.85 9.77
CA ALA A 5 5.07 22.43 9.56
C ALA A 5 3.80 22.23 8.72
N GLY A 6 3.80 21.21 7.86
CA GLY A 6 2.65 20.77 7.07
C GLY A 6 2.54 19.25 7.13
N ILE A 7 1.32 18.75 6.96
CA ILE A 7 1.09 17.30 6.85
C ILE A 7 1.61 16.84 5.49
N THR A 8 2.55 15.89 5.49
CA THR A 8 3.21 15.42 4.26
C THR A 8 2.61 14.11 3.75
N VAL A 9 2.44 13.12 4.63
CA VAL A 9 1.97 11.78 4.28
C VAL A 9 1.43 11.06 5.52
N THR A 10 0.51 10.11 5.33
CA THR A 10 0.09 9.17 6.37
C THR A 10 0.85 7.86 6.20
N MET A 11 1.52 7.39 7.25
CA MET A 11 2.21 6.09 7.25
C MET A 11 1.28 4.90 7.49
N GLY A 12 0.09 5.17 8.04
CA GLY A 12 -0.98 4.18 8.17
C GLY A 12 -1.82 4.09 6.89
N GLY A 13 -2.71 3.09 6.84
CA GLY A 13 -3.56 2.85 5.70
C GLY A 13 -4.22 1.47 5.77
N VAL A 14 -4.75 1.02 4.65
CA VAL A 14 -5.34 -0.31 4.48
C VAL A 14 -4.24 -1.38 4.56
N ALA A 15 -4.52 -2.47 5.29
CA ALA A 15 -3.63 -3.62 5.33
C ALA A 15 -3.73 -4.41 4.01
N VAL A 16 -2.59 -4.79 3.46
CA VAL A 16 -2.50 -5.64 2.26
C VAL A 16 -1.52 -6.79 2.49
N ASP A 17 -1.70 -7.89 1.78
CA ASP A 17 -0.70 -8.96 1.72
C ASP A 17 0.41 -8.67 0.69
N GLY A 18 1.33 -9.63 0.51
CA GLY A 18 2.41 -9.53 -0.48
C GLY A 18 1.96 -9.51 -1.94
N SER A 19 0.68 -9.75 -2.23
CA SER A 19 0.05 -9.64 -3.55
C SER A 19 -0.83 -8.39 -3.66
N ALA A 20 -0.67 -7.44 -2.73
CA ALA A 20 -1.44 -6.20 -2.66
C ALA A 20 -2.96 -6.39 -2.53
N ARG A 21 -3.44 -7.58 -2.13
CA ARG A 21 -4.86 -7.82 -1.81
C ARG A 21 -5.19 -7.20 -0.47
N VAL A 22 -6.33 -6.53 -0.37
CA VAL A 22 -6.79 -5.96 0.89
C VAL A 22 -7.14 -7.06 1.88
N ILE A 23 -6.65 -6.91 3.11
CA ILE A 23 -6.78 -7.91 4.18
C ILE A 23 -7.82 -7.46 5.20
N ARG A 24 -8.71 -8.39 5.58
CA ARG A 24 -9.67 -8.22 6.68
C ARG A 24 -8.97 -8.32 8.04
N PRO A 25 -9.62 -7.89 9.13
CA PRO A 25 -9.08 -8.08 10.48
C PRO A 25 -8.84 -9.55 10.89
N ASP A 26 -9.39 -10.52 10.17
CA ASP A 26 -9.19 -11.96 10.37
C ASP A 26 -8.09 -12.56 9.48
N ASP A 27 -7.24 -11.71 8.90
CA ASP A 27 -6.14 -12.04 7.97
C ASP A 27 -6.58 -12.70 6.65
N THR A 28 -7.87 -12.67 6.31
CA THR A 28 -8.36 -13.17 5.00
C THR A 28 -8.40 -12.07 3.93
N PRO A 29 -8.07 -12.38 2.67
CA PRO A 29 -8.16 -11.41 1.58
C PRO A 29 -9.61 -11.11 1.19
N ILE A 30 -9.90 -9.85 0.89
CA ILE A 30 -11.15 -9.43 0.27
C ILE A 30 -11.04 -9.69 -1.24
N ALA A 31 -11.81 -10.67 -1.73
CA ALA A 31 -11.77 -11.08 -3.13
C ALA A 31 -12.06 -9.90 -4.07
N GLY A 32 -11.19 -9.71 -5.07
CA GLY A 32 -11.31 -8.66 -6.08
C GLY A 32 -10.96 -7.24 -5.60
N LEU A 33 -10.45 -7.08 -4.37
CA LEU A 33 -10.06 -5.78 -3.83
C LEU A 33 -8.56 -5.70 -3.57
N TYR A 34 -7.91 -4.73 -4.21
CA TYR A 34 -6.48 -4.45 -4.11
C TYR A 34 -6.26 -2.98 -3.72
N ALA A 35 -5.13 -2.70 -3.09
CA ALA A 35 -4.75 -1.34 -2.74
C ALA A 35 -3.25 -1.11 -3.02
N ALA A 36 -2.90 0.12 -3.37
CA ALA A 36 -1.53 0.49 -3.71
C ALA A 36 -1.21 1.94 -3.32
N GLY A 37 0.09 2.25 -3.20
CA GLY A 37 0.57 3.58 -2.87
C GLY A 37 0.18 4.02 -1.46
N SER A 38 -0.06 5.32 -1.28
CA SER A 38 -0.32 5.93 0.04
C SER A 38 -1.65 5.51 0.70
N THR A 39 -2.47 4.70 0.02
CA THR A 39 -3.63 4.08 0.64
C THR A 39 -3.26 2.88 1.51
N VAL A 40 -2.08 2.29 1.29
CA VAL A 40 -1.57 1.12 2.00
C VAL A 40 -0.75 1.55 3.22
N GLY A 41 -0.97 0.86 4.34
CA GLY A 41 -0.19 1.04 5.56
C GLY A 41 0.89 -0.03 5.75
N GLY A 42 1.77 0.18 6.74
CA GLY A 42 2.67 -0.86 7.27
C GLY A 42 4.03 -0.98 6.58
N ILE A 43 4.22 -0.41 5.39
CA ILE A 43 5.53 -0.34 4.70
C ILE A 43 6.41 0.78 5.29
N GLU A 44 5.78 1.87 5.71
CA GLU A 44 6.44 3.04 6.29
C GLU A 44 6.05 3.18 7.78
N GLY A 45 6.85 3.93 8.53
CA GLY A 45 6.63 4.17 9.96
C GLY A 45 7.13 3.04 10.87
N GLY A 46 6.29 2.63 11.82
CA GLY A 46 6.61 1.65 12.85
C GLY A 46 7.63 2.13 13.90
N PRO A 47 8.10 1.25 14.79
CA PRO A 47 9.00 1.60 15.92
C PRO A 47 10.35 2.20 15.49
N ARG A 48 10.74 2.00 14.22
CA ARG A 48 11.99 2.47 13.63
C ARG A 48 11.82 3.72 12.74
N ALA A 49 10.60 4.26 12.63
CA ALA A 49 10.27 5.44 11.83
C ALA A 49 10.83 5.37 10.40
N GLY A 50 10.65 4.23 9.72
CA GLY A 50 11.12 4.05 8.35
C GLY A 50 10.35 4.93 7.36
N TYR A 51 11.03 5.46 6.35
CA TYR A 51 10.39 6.15 5.23
C TYR A 51 10.96 5.60 3.92
N VAL A 52 10.09 4.97 3.14
CA VAL A 52 10.47 4.34 1.88
C VAL A 52 10.23 5.30 0.71
N GLY A 53 9.18 6.13 0.78
CA GLY A 53 8.87 7.17 -0.18
C GLY A 53 7.61 6.86 -0.99
N GLY A 54 6.70 7.83 -1.08
CA GLY A 54 5.39 7.63 -1.73
C GLY A 54 5.48 7.18 -3.20
N LEU A 55 6.47 7.66 -3.97
CA LEU A 55 6.62 7.28 -5.37
C LEU A 55 7.01 5.81 -5.57
N ILE A 56 7.96 5.31 -4.77
CA ILE A 56 8.39 3.91 -4.89
C ILE A 56 7.30 2.98 -4.34
N SER A 57 6.61 3.37 -3.25
CA SER A 57 5.45 2.66 -2.72
C SER A 57 4.32 2.56 -3.74
N ALA A 58 4.02 3.66 -4.45
CA ALA A 58 2.99 3.68 -5.48
C ALA A 58 3.35 2.81 -6.69
N PHE A 59 4.59 2.91 -7.18
CA PHE A 59 5.00 2.18 -8.37
C PHE A 59 5.04 0.67 -8.15
N LEU A 60 5.70 0.21 -7.09
CA LEU A 60 5.86 -1.21 -6.82
C LEU A 60 4.55 -1.89 -6.44
N LEU A 61 3.80 -1.31 -5.49
CA LEU A 61 2.50 -1.88 -5.13
C LEU A 61 1.49 -1.79 -6.27
N GLY A 62 1.56 -0.74 -7.10
CA GLY A 62 0.71 -0.61 -8.28
C GLY A 62 0.95 -1.73 -9.28
N LEU A 63 2.23 -2.06 -9.56
CA LEU A 63 2.59 -3.18 -10.42
C LEU A 63 2.12 -4.52 -9.83
N VAL A 64 2.43 -4.79 -8.57
CA VAL A 64 2.05 -6.04 -7.89
C VAL A 64 0.53 -6.20 -7.84
N ALA A 65 -0.21 -5.13 -7.55
CA ALA A 65 -1.67 -5.15 -7.54
C ALA A 65 -2.23 -5.45 -8.94
N ALA A 66 -1.68 -4.84 -9.99
CA ALA A 66 -2.13 -5.06 -11.35
C ALA A 66 -1.86 -6.50 -11.83
N GLU A 67 -0.65 -7.02 -11.59
CA GLU A 67 -0.28 -8.41 -11.92
C GLU A 67 -1.16 -9.42 -11.17
N SER A 68 -1.38 -9.18 -9.87
CA SER A 68 -2.22 -10.05 -9.03
C SER A 68 -3.69 -10.01 -9.47
N ALA A 69 -4.22 -8.82 -9.79
CA ALA A 69 -5.58 -8.68 -10.30
C ALA A 69 -5.76 -9.36 -11.66
N ALA A 70 -4.79 -9.22 -12.57
CA ALA A 70 -4.83 -9.88 -13.87
C ALA A 70 -4.80 -11.41 -13.74
N ALA A 71 -3.97 -11.94 -12.84
CA ALA A 71 -3.90 -13.37 -12.55
C ALA A 71 -5.22 -13.89 -11.97
N ASP A 72 -5.81 -13.18 -11.00
CA ASP A 72 -7.07 -13.58 -10.36
C ASP A 72 -8.27 -13.48 -11.34
N LEU A 73 -8.20 -12.60 -12.35
CA LEU A 73 -9.19 -12.51 -13.43
C LEU A 73 -8.94 -13.51 -14.59
N GLY A 74 -7.81 -14.20 -14.60
CA GLY A 74 -7.44 -15.12 -15.69
C GLY A 74 -7.11 -14.42 -17.01
N VAL A 75 -6.63 -13.18 -16.96
CA VAL A 75 -6.27 -12.35 -18.12
C VAL A 75 -4.77 -12.00 -18.18
N ALA A 76 -3.97 -12.63 -17.31
CA ALA A 76 -2.52 -12.52 -17.31
C ALA A 76 -1.87 -13.31 -18.47
#